data_AF-A0A383DAT6-F1
#
_entry.id   AF-A0A383DAT6-F1
#
_cell.length_a   1.000
_cell.length_b   1.000
_cell.length_c   1.000
_cell.angle_alpha   90.00
_cell.angle_beta   90.00
_cell.angle_gamma   90.00
#
_symmetry.space_group_name_H-M   'P 1'
#
loop_
_entity.id
_entity.type
_entity.pdbx_description
1 polymer ?
#
loop_
_entity_poly.entity_id
_entity_poly.type
_entity_poly.pdbx_seq_one_letter_code
_entity_poly.pdbx_strand_id
1 'polypeptide(L)'
;MENLYLTVIFLFTLFFLLGSGVWIGLALMGVAYVGMEMFTVRPAGDAMITTIWTTSSSWSLTALPLFIWMGEILYRTKLSEDLFKGLAPWMNNLPGRLLHTNIVGCTFFAAVSGSSAATLTTV
;
A
#
# COMPACT_ATOMS: atom_id res chain seq x y z
N MET A 1 6.00 10.63 33.95
CA MET A 1 4.54 10.86 34.00
C MET A 1 4.04 11.49 32.70
N GLU A 2 4.75 12.45 32.10
CA GLU A 2 4.39 13.06 30.79
C GLU A 2 4.22 12.04 29.65
N ASN A 3 5.14 11.11 29.47
CA ASN A 3 5.06 10.13 28.37
C ASN A 3 3.82 9.22 28.44
N LEU A 4 3.37 8.90 29.66
CA LEU A 4 2.21 8.04 29.87
C LEU A 4 0.91 8.80 29.56
N TYR A 5 0.83 10.08 29.96
CA TYR A 5 -0.27 10.98 29.62
C TYR A 5 -0.42 11.15 28.10
N LEU A 6 0.69 11.37 27.39
CA LEU A 6 0.70 11.51 25.92
C LEU A 6 0.25 10.22 25.22
N THR A 7 0.74 9.07 25.69
CA THR A 7 0.35 7.76 25.12
C THR A 7 -1.15 7.50 25.29
N VAL A 8 -1.71 7.84 26.46
CA VAL A 8 -3.15 7.70 26.72
C VAL A 8 -3.96 8.61 25.80
N ILE A 9 -3.54 9.85 25.58
CA ILE A 9 -4.25 10.79 24.68
C ILE A 9 -4.23 10.29 23.24
N PHE A 10 -3.09 9.79 22.76
CA PHE A 10 -3.01 9.22 21.40
C PHE A 10 -3.91 8.01 21.22
N LEU A 11 -3.85 7.05 22.15
CA LEU A 11 -4.69 5.86 22.10
C LEU A 11 -6.18 6.22 22.19
N PHE A 12 -6.54 7.12 23.10
CA PHE A 12 -7.92 7.58 23.24
C PHE A 12 -8.42 8.25 21.96
N THR A 13 -7.64 9.18 21.40
CA THR A 13 -7.97 9.87 20.14
C THR A 13 -8.13 8.88 18.98
N LEU A 14 -7.22 7.91 18.87
CA LEU A 14 -7.26 6.88 17.83
C LEU A 14 -8.51 6.00 17.95
N PHE A 15 -8.78 5.45 19.13
CA PHE A 15 -9.95 4.59 19.33
C PHE A 15 -11.27 5.35 19.26
N PHE A 16 -11.29 6.63 19.66
CA PHE A 16 -12.45 7.49 19.51
C PHE A 16 -12.76 7.77 18.04
N LEU A 17 -11.75 8.12 17.23
CA LEU A 17 -11.91 8.36 15.79
C LEU A 17 -12.25 7.08 15.01
N LEU A 18 -11.69 5.94 15.39
CA LEU A 18 -12.03 4.65 14.79
C LEU A 18 -13.46 4.23 15.17
N GLY A 19 -13.85 4.46 16.44
CA GLY A 19 -15.16 4.14 16.97
C GLY A 19 -16.29 5.00 16.39
N SER A 20 -15.99 6.20 15.89
CA SER A 20 -16.95 7.04 15.17
C SER A 20 -17.19 6.61 13.72
N GLY A 21 -16.50 5.57 13.23
CA GLY A 21 -16.68 5.04 11.88
C GLY A 21 -16.01 5.87 10.78
N VAL A 22 -15.12 6.79 11.15
CA VAL A 22 -14.36 7.60 10.19
C VAL A 22 -13.30 6.73 9.48
N TRP A 23 -13.02 7.05 8.21
CA TRP A 23 -12.01 6.34 7.42
C TRP A 23 -10.66 6.31 8.13
N ILE A 24 -9.97 5.15 8.13
CA ILE A 24 -8.69 4.94 8.84
C ILE A 24 -7.67 6.06 8.56
N GLY A 25 -7.57 6.50 7.29
CA GLY A 25 -6.62 7.55 6.91
C GLY A 25 -6.94 8.90 7.56
N LEU A 26 -8.22 9.26 7.66
CA LEU A 26 -8.67 10.47 8.35
C LEU A 26 -8.48 10.35 9.87
N ALA A 27 -8.71 9.16 10.44
CA ALA A 27 -8.45 8.90 11.85
C ALA A 27 -6.95 9.08 12.18
N LEU A 28 -6.05 8.52 11.38
CA LEU A 28 -4.61 8.67 11.54
C LEU A 28 -4.15 10.13 11.35
N MET A 29 -4.74 10.85 10.40
CA MET A 29 -4.49 12.29 10.26
C MET A 29 -4.93 13.07 11.51
N GLY A 30 -6.11 12.78 12.08
CA GLY A 30 -6.58 13.41 13.32
C GLY A 30 -5.67 13.14 14.51
N VAL A 31 -5.18 11.90 14.64
CA VAL A 31 -4.18 11.52 15.66
C VAL A 31 -2.88 12.29 15.47
N ALA A 32 -2.39 12.42 14.23
CA ALA A 32 -1.19 13.20 13.91
C ALA A 32 -1.36 14.69 14.21
N TYR A 33 -2.55 15.25 13.97
CA TYR A 33 -2.86 16.65 14.28
C TYR A 33 -2.79 16.92 15.78
N VAL A 34 -3.44 16.08 16.59
CA VAL A 34 -3.38 16.15 18.07
C VAL A 34 -1.94 16.01 18.56
N GLY A 35 -1.16 15.11 17.95
CA GLY A 35 0.25 14.97 18.26
C GLY A 35 1.07 16.22 17.98
N MET A 36 0.88 16.86 16.83
CA MET A 36 1.65 18.05 16.47
C MET A 36 1.32 19.26 17.36
N GLU A 37 0.05 19.46 17.70
CA GLU A 37 -0.38 20.53 18.64
C GLU A 37 0.22 20.34 20.04
N MET A 38 0.41 19.09 20.49
CA MET A 38 0.96 18.81 21.82
C MET A 38 2.50 18.82 21.87
N PHE A 39 3.19 18.44 20.79
CA PHE A 39 4.65 18.32 20.76
C PHE A 39 5.36 19.55 20.19
N THR A 40 4.67 20.49 19.53
CA THR A 40 5.31 21.55 18.76
C THR A 40 4.58 22.88 18.89
N VAL A 41 5.33 23.97 19.14
CA VAL A 41 4.82 25.36 19.24
C VAL A 41 4.54 25.98 17.86
N ARG A 42 4.87 25.26 16.79
CA ARG A 42 4.72 25.67 15.40
C ARG A 42 3.28 25.35 14.93
N PRO A 43 2.63 26.21 14.14
CA PRO A 43 1.27 25.96 13.67
C PRO A 43 1.17 24.58 13.02
N ALA A 44 0.35 23.68 13.57
CA ALA A 44 0.24 22.31 13.05
C ALA A 44 -0.25 22.30 11.59
N GLY A 45 -1.05 23.30 11.20
CA GLY A 45 -1.56 23.47 9.83
C GLY A 45 -0.46 23.54 8.76
N ASP A 46 0.52 24.44 8.91
CA ASP A 46 1.57 24.64 7.90
C ASP A 46 2.47 23.41 7.76
N ALA A 47 2.81 22.77 8.89
CA ALA A 47 3.62 21.57 8.91
C ALA A 47 2.87 20.38 8.27
N MET A 48 1.58 20.20 8.60
CA MET A 48 0.76 19.16 7.97
C MET A 48 0.61 19.36 6.47
N ILE A 49 0.32 20.58 6.01
CA ILE A 49 0.16 20.88 4.58
C ILE A 49 1.43 20.52 3.81
N THR A 50 2.59 20.86 4.35
CA THR A 50 3.89 20.53 3.73
C THR A 50 4.10 19.03 3.65
N THR A 51 3.81 18.28 4.74
CA THR A 51 3.94 16.81 4.76
C THR A 51 2.94 16.14 3.81
N ILE A 52 1.69 16.61 3.76
CA ILE A 52 0.66 16.09 2.85
C ILE A 52 1.09 16.35 1.40
N TRP A 53 1.56 17.55 1.09
CA TRP A 53 2.01 17.93 -0.25
C TRP A 53 3.19 17.08 -0.74
N THR A 54 4.21 16.92 0.11
CA THR A 54 5.41 16.13 -0.19
C THR A 54 5.09 14.65 -0.36
N THR A 55 4.21 14.10 0.47
CA THR A 55 3.78 12.69 0.35
C THR A 55 2.93 12.46 -0.90
N SER A 56 2.05 13.41 -1.24
CA SER A 56 1.20 13.35 -2.43
C SER A 56 2.01 13.49 -3.73
N SER A 57 3.09 14.27 -3.70
CA SER A 57 4.04 14.42 -4.82
C SER A 57 5.13 13.36 -4.82
N SER A 58 4.92 12.22 -4.16
CA SER A 58 5.93 11.17 -4.10
C SER A 58 6.07 10.44 -5.44
N TRP A 59 7.30 10.07 -5.75
CA TRP A 59 7.63 9.29 -6.94
C TRP A 59 6.90 7.93 -6.97
N SER A 60 6.56 7.39 -5.80
CA SER A 60 5.76 6.17 -5.66
C SER A 60 4.35 6.31 -6.25
N LEU A 61 3.69 7.47 -6.13
CA LEU A 61 2.39 7.68 -6.78
C LEU A 61 2.52 7.76 -8.31
N THR A 62 3.66 8.20 -8.83
CA THR A 62 3.92 8.20 -10.29
C THR A 62 4.17 6.79 -10.85
N ALA A 63 4.56 5.83 -10.01
CA ALA A 63 4.69 4.44 -10.39
C ALA A 63 3.31 3.76 -10.62
N LEU A 64 2.23 4.25 -10.00
CA LEU A 64 0.89 3.66 -10.16
C LEU A 64 0.38 3.71 -11.61
N PRO A 65 0.38 4.85 -12.32
CA PRO A 65 0.02 4.89 -13.74
C PRO A 65 0.90 4.00 -14.62
N LEU A 66 2.20 3.96 -14.35
CA LEU A 66 3.14 3.12 -15.09
C LEU A 66 2.85 1.63 -14.88
N PHE A 67 2.46 1.24 -13.66
CA PHE A 67 2.05 -0.13 -13.36
C PHE A 67 0.74 -0.51 -14.06
N ILE A 68 -0.25 0.39 -14.07
CA ILE A 68 -1.51 0.20 -14.82
C ILE A 68 -1.21 0.05 -16.32
N TRP A 69 -0.34 0.89 -16.86
CA TRP A 69 0.05 0.85 -18.28
C TRP A 69 0.80 -0.45 -18.63
N MET A 70 1.72 -0.88 -17.77
CA MET A 70 2.37 -2.18 -17.88
C MET A 70 1.33 -3.32 -17.88
N GLY A 71 0.37 -3.30 -16.94
CA GLY A 71 -0.71 -4.29 -16.88
C GLY A 71 -1.52 -4.37 -18.18
N GLU A 72 -1.86 -3.21 -18.77
CA GLU A 72 -2.56 -3.14 -20.06
C GLU A 72 -1.72 -3.72 -21.21
N ILE A 73 -0.39 -3.49 -21.22
CA ILE A 73 0.51 -4.08 -22.22
C ILE A 73 0.56 -5.60 -22.08
N LEU A 74 0.74 -6.14 -20.86
CA LEU A 74 0.78 -7.59 -20.65
C LEU A 74 -0.57 -8.26 -20.97
N TYR A 75 -1.69 -7.58 -20.74
CA TYR A 75 -3.01 -8.05 -21.13
C TYR A 75 -3.19 -8.08 -22.65
N ARG A 76 -2.85 -6.98 -23.35
CA ARG A 76 -3.02 -6.89 -24.82
C ARG A 76 -2.08 -7.79 -25.61
N THR A 77 -0.86 -7.99 -25.12
CA THR A 77 0.13 -8.83 -25.80
C THR A 77 -0.08 -10.33 -25.58
N LYS A 78 -1.05 -10.73 -24.74
CA LYS A 78 -1.26 -12.12 -24.30
C LYS A 78 -0.02 -12.77 -23.66
N LEU A 79 0.96 -11.97 -23.25
CA LEU A 79 2.20 -12.45 -22.61
C LEU A 79 1.89 -13.31 -21.39
N SER A 80 0.86 -12.93 -20.62
CA SER A 80 0.37 -13.69 -19.47
C SER A 80 -0.05 -15.11 -19.87
N GLU A 81 -0.79 -15.24 -20.96
CA GLU A 81 -1.31 -16.52 -21.46
C GLU A 81 -0.19 -17.41 -21.99
N ASP A 82 0.78 -16.82 -22.70
CA ASP A 82 1.95 -17.53 -23.23
C ASP A 82 2.90 -17.98 -22.11
N LEU A 83 3.07 -17.15 -21.07
CA LEU A 83 3.80 -17.50 -19.86
C LEU A 83 3.15 -18.70 -19.17
N PHE A 84 1.83 -18.67 -18.95
CA PHE A 84 1.11 -19.79 -18.32
C PHE A 84 1.20 -21.08 -19.15
N LYS A 85 1.09 -21.00 -20.48
CA LYS A 85 1.29 -22.14 -21.39
C LYS A 85 2.72 -22.68 -21.35
N GLY A 86 3.73 -21.81 -21.21
CA GLY A 86 5.13 -22.19 -21.07
C GLY A 86 5.48 -22.83 -19.71
N LEU A 87 4.85 -22.38 -18.62
CA LEU A 87 5.04 -22.94 -17.29
C LEU A 87 4.28 -24.24 -17.05
N ALA A 88 3.12 -24.44 -17.69
CA ALA A 88 2.28 -25.63 -17.55
C ALA A 88 3.03 -26.98 -17.75
N PRO A 89 3.87 -27.19 -18.78
CA PRO A 89 4.61 -28.44 -18.94
C PRO A 89 5.68 -28.66 -17.87
N TRP A 90 6.22 -27.59 -17.27
CA TRP A 90 7.22 -27.69 -16.20
C TRP A 90 6.58 -28.10 -14.86
N MET A 91 5.35 -27.63 -14.61
CA MET A 91 4.56 -27.96 -13.41
C MET A 91 3.76 -29.27 -13.52
N ASN A 92 3.79 -29.93 -14.68
CA ASN A 92 3.03 -31.18 -14.92
C ASN A 92 3.46 -32.34 -14.01
N ASN A 93 4.71 -32.33 -13.55
CA ASN A 93 5.29 -33.37 -12.71
C ASN A 93 4.98 -33.20 -11.22
N LEU A 94 4.37 -32.08 -10.81
CA LEU A 94 4.03 -31.81 -9.41
C LEU A 94 2.54 -32.11 -9.11
N PRO A 95 2.23 -32.83 -8.01
CA PRO A 95 0.85 -33.05 -7.59
C PRO A 95 0.21 -31.71 -7.18
N GLY A 96 -0.82 -31.26 -7.91
CA GLY A 96 -1.44 -29.92 -7.73
C GLY A 96 -1.36 -29.01 -8.97
N ARG A 97 -0.59 -29.40 -10.00
CA ARG A 97 -0.52 -28.86 -11.38
C ARG A 97 -0.98 -27.40 -11.54
N LEU A 98 -2.28 -27.16 -11.79
CA LEU A 98 -2.83 -25.83 -12.08
C LEU A 98 -2.69 -24.82 -10.92
N LEU A 99 -2.75 -25.28 -9.66
CA LEU A 99 -2.56 -24.41 -8.49
C LEU A 99 -1.12 -23.87 -8.42
N HIS A 100 -0.13 -24.73 -8.64
CA HIS A 100 1.27 -24.33 -8.59
C HIS A 100 1.65 -23.43 -9.77
N THR A 101 1.10 -23.67 -10.96
CA THR A 101 1.34 -22.78 -12.11
C THR A 101 0.84 -21.36 -11.82
N ASN A 102 -0.31 -21.20 -11.14
CA ASN A 102 -0.83 -19.88 -10.75
C ASN A 102 0.11 -19.16 -9.77
N ILE A 103 0.55 -19.84 -8.71
CA ILE A 103 1.46 -19.28 -7.70
C ILE A 103 2.79 -18.86 -8.33
N VAL A 104 3.36 -19.67 -9.23
CA VAL A 104 4.62 -19.34 -9.93
C VAL A 104 4.40 -18.19 -10.90
N GLY A 105 3.25 -18.15 -11.59
CA GLY A 105 2.85 -17.00 -12.42
C GLY A 105 2.80 -15.71 -11.60
N CYS A 106 2.02 -15.69 -10.51
CA CYS A 106 1.93 -14.53 -9.61
C CYS A 106 3.30 -14.09 -9.09
N THR A 107 4.19 -15.03 -8.75
CA THR A 107 5.56 -14.73 -8.30
C THR A 107 6.39 -14.05 -9.39
N PHE A 108 6.32 -14.51 -10.64
CA PHE A 108 7.04 -13.89 -11.76
C PHE A 108 6.53 -12.47 -12.04
N PHE A 109 5.22 -12.27 -12.03
CA PHE A 109 4.62 -10.94 -12.19
C PHE A 109 5.01 -10.00 -11.04
N ALA A 110 5.03 -10.49 -9.80
CA ALA A 110 5.47 -9.73 -8.63
C ALA A 110 6.97 -9.36 -8.72
N ALA A 111 7.82 -10.27 -9.20
CA ALA A 111 9.26 -10.05 -9.37
C ALA A 111 9.57 -8.98 -10.42
N VAL A 112 8.82 -8.95 -11.53
CA VAL A 112 8.96 -7.92 -12.59
C VAL A 112 8.40 -6.58 -12.12
N SER A 113 7.35 -6.59 -11.29
CA SER A 113 6.75 -5.38 -10.73
C SER A 113 7.60 -4.68 -9.66
N GLY A 114 8.49 -5.41 -8.96
CA GLY A 114 9.56 -4.83 -8.14
C GLY A 114 9.17 -3.84 -7.03
N SER A 115 7.96 -3.85 -6.46
CA SER A 115 7.60 -2.91 -5.38
C SER A 115 6.49 -3.40 -4.43
N SER A 116 6.80 -3.45 -3.14
CA SER A 116 5.88 -3.79 -2.04
C SER A 116 4.73 -2.78 -1.86
N ALA A 117 4.89 -1.53 -2.31
CA ALA A 117 3.83 -0.52 -2.28
C ALA A 117 2.74 -0.77 -3.34
N ALA A 118 3.09 -1.43 -4.45
CA ALA A 118 2.15 -1.86 -5.48
C ALA A 118 1.39 -3.15 -5.09
N THR A 119 1.95 -3.96 -4.19
CA THR A 119 1.32 -5.20 -3.73
C THR A 119 0.14 -4.96 -2.77
N LEU A 120 0.18 -3.93 -1.91
CA LEU A 120 -0.92 -3.64 -0.97
C LEU A 120 -2.22 -3.22 -1.67
N THR A 121 -2.15 -2.64 -2.87
CA THR A 121 -3.32 -2.09 -3.56
C THR A 121 -4.05 -3.09 -4.45
N THR A 122 -3.55 -4.34 -4.59
CA THR A 122 -4.10 -5.33 -5.52
C THR A 122 -4.62 -6.63 -4.90
N VAL A 123 -4.40 -6.87 -3.60
CA VAL A 123 -4.99 -8.00 -2.85
C VAL A 123 -6.17 -7.59 -1.97
#